data_AF-A0A110B1U6-F1
#
_entry.id   AF-A0A110B1U6-F1
#
_cell.length_a   1.000
_cell.length_b   1.000
_cell.length_c   1.000
_cell.angle_alpha   90.00
_cell.angle_beta   90.00
_cell.angle_gamma   90.00
#
_symmetry.space_group_name_H-M   'P 1'
#
loop_
_entity.id
_entity.type
_entity.pdbx_description
1 polymer ?
#
loop_
_entity_poly.entity_id
_entity_poly.type
_entity_poly.pdbx_seq_one_letter_code
_entity_poly.pdbx_strand_id
1 'polypeptide(L)'
;MKKAEIYKLMDLIEDVKKLDELISLHRQADTSDFMISQYEAKKTKLMGILIDELASPPVQSTQSYLLIKMLLNKYYPAKSELDYIVDSDISKLAAAI
;
A
#
# COMPACT_ATOMS: atom_id res chain seq x y z
N MET A 1 14.03 -3.81 13.75
CA MET A 1 14.15 -2.55 12.98
C MET A 1 15.22 -1.66 13.58
N LYS A 2 16.24 -1.36 12.80
CA LYS A 2 17.27 -0.36 13.05
C LYS A 2 16.73 1.03 12.72
N LYS A 3 17.38 2.05 13.29
CA LYS A 3 17.02 3.46 13.13
C LYS A 3 16.94 3.91 11.66
N ALA A 4 17.86 3.42 10.82
CA ALA A 4 17.88 3.75 9.39
C ALA A 4 16.66 3.21 8.63
N GLU A 5 16.20 2.00 8.96
CA GLU A 5 15.02 1.39 8.34
C GLU A 5 13.74 2.15 8.73
N ILE A 6 13.66 2.62 9.98
CA ILE A 6 12.55 3.45 10.45
C ILE A 6 12.50 4.77 9.67
N TYR A 7 13.62 5.46 9.50
CA TYR A 7 13.63 6.71 8.73
C TYR A 7 13.23 6.50 7.28
N LYS A 8 13.75 5.46 6.63
CA LYS A 8 13.35 5.11 5.26
C LYS A 8 11.84 4.87 5.14
N LEU A 9 11.25 4.13 6.08
CA LEU A 9 9.80 3.90 6.10
C LEU A 9 9.00 5.17 6.37
N MET A 10 9.49 6.05 7.25
CA MET A 10 8.87 7.37 7.48
C MET A 10 8.89 8.23 6.22
N ASP A 11 10.01 8.27 5.50
CA ASP A 11 10.14 9.02 4.24
C ASP A 11 9.15 8.48 3.19
N LEU A 12 9.05 7.15 3.05
CA LEU A 12 8.07 6.51 2.15
C LEU A 12 6.63 6.87 2.50
N ILE A 13 6.28 6.87 3.79
CA ILE A 13 4.94 7.26 4.25
C ILE A 13 4.67 8.73 3.92
N GLU A 14 5.64 9.60 4.11
CA GLU A 14 5.49 11.03 3.84
C GLU A 14 5.31 11.32 2.34
N ASP A 15 6.05 10.62 1.48
CA ASP A 15 5.88 10.73 0.03
C ASP A 15 4.51 10.22 -0.44
N VAL A 16 3.97 9.17 0.18
CA VAL A 16 2.59 8.71 -0.07
C VAL A 16 1.58 9.77 0.32
N LYS A 17 1.73 10.43 1.48
CA LYS A 17 0.81 11.51 1.91
C LYS A 17 0.82 12.69 0.93
N LYS A 18 2.01 13.13 0.50
CA LYS A 18 2.13 14.21 -0.48
C LYS A 18 1.41 13.87 -1.79
N LEU A 19 1.48 12.61 -2.24
CA LEU A 19 0.73 12.18 -3.42
C LEU A 19 -0.77 12.22 -3.19
N ASP A 20 -1.26 11.83 -2.00
CA ASP A 20 -2.67 11.93 -1.65
C ASP A 20 -3.17 13.38 -1.66
N GLU A 21 -2.38 14.31 -1.13
CA GLU A 21 -2.66 15.73 -1.17
C GLU A 21 -2.72 16.26 -2.61
N LEU A 22 -1.76 15.87 -3.46
CA LEU A 22 -1.75 16.25 -4.87
C LEU A 22 -2.95 15.69 -5.63
N ILE A 23 -3.31 14.42 -5.42
CA ILE A 23 -4.49 13.80 -6.04
C ILE A 23 -5.76 14.53 -5.60
N SER A 24 -5.90 14.81 -4.31
CA SER A 24 -7.05 15.54 -3.78
C SER A 24 -7.16 16.95 -4.37
N LEU A 25 -6.05 17.69 -4.43
CA LEU A 25 -6.00 19.03 -4.99
C LEU A 25 -6.42 19.03 -6.48
N HIS A 26 -5.87 18.11 -7.26
CA HIS A 26 -6.15 18.04 -8.70
C HIS A 26 -7.57 17.58 -9.02
N ARG A 27 -8.15 16.68 -8.21
CA ARG A 27 -9.56 16.31 -8.31
C ARG A 27 -10.51 17.47 -7.99
N GLN A 28 -10.15 18.33 -7.03
CA GLN A 28 -10.95 19.51 -6.70
C GLN A 28 -10.84 20.62 -7.75
N ALA A 29 -9.69 20.71 -8.43
CA ALA A 29 -9.42 21.72 -9.45
C ALA A 29 -9.94 21.33 -10.85
N ASP A 30 -10.68 20.23 -10.99
CA ASP A 30 -11.18 19.69 -12.26
C ASP A 30 -10.07 19.58 -13.33
N THR A 31 -8.87 19.22 -12.87
CA THR A 31 -7.68 19.09 -13.73
C THR A 31 -7.64 17.75 -14.46
N SER A 32 -6.83 17.68 -15.52
CA SER A 32 -6.72 16.51 -16.40
C SER A 32 -6.59 15.17 -15.65
N ASP A 33 -7.50 14.24 -15.97
CA ASP A 33 -7.48 12.84 -15.53
C ASP A 33 -6.13 12.15 -15.78
N PHE A 34 -5.40 12.58 -16.82
CA PHE A 34 -4.06 12.07 -17.09
C PHE A 34 -3.12 12.31 -15.91
N MET A 35 -3.08 13.54 -15.36
CA MET A 35 -2.19 13.85 -14.23
C MET A 35 -2.57 13.08 -12.97
N ILE A 36 -3.86 12.99 -12.68
CA ILE A 36 -4.40 12.21 -11.56
C ILE A 36 -3.97 10.75 -11.69
N SER A 37 -4.10 10.15 -12.89
CA SER A 37 -3.69 8.77 -13.15
C SER A 37 -2.19 8.54 -12.93
N GLN A 38 -1.32 9.50 -13.27
CA GLN A 38 0.11 9.41 -13.01
C GLN A 38 0.43 9.43 -11.50
N TYR A 39 -0.26 10.28 -10.72
CA TYR A 39 -0.08 10.33 -9.28
C TYR A 39 -0.58 9.05 -8.59
N GLU A 40 -1.71 8.49 -9.03
CA GLU A 40 -2.25 7.22 -8.52
C GLU A 40 -1.33 6.04 -8.83
N ALA A 41 -0.77 5.97 -10.04
CA ALA A 41 0.21 4.96 -10.41
C ALA A 41 1.48 5.06 -9.54
N LYS A 42 1.98 6.28 -9.32
CA LYS A 42 3.14 6.52 -8.45
C LYS A 42 2.84 6.15 -6.99
N LYS A 43 1.63 6.46 -6.50
CA LYS A 43 1.19 6.08 -5.15
C LYS A 43 1.18 4.56 -4.98
N THR A 44 0.62 3.83 -5.95
CA THR A 44 0.58 2.36 -5.94
C THR A 44 1.99 1.77 -5.89
N LYS A 45 2.92 2.31 -6.69
CA LYS A 45 4.32 1.89 -6.65
C LYS A 45 4.97 2.12 -5.28
N LEU A 46 4.79 3.28 -4.67
CA LEU A 46 5.35 3.58 -3.34
C LEU A 46 4.74 2.68 -2.26
N MET A 47 3.45 2.36 -2.37
CA MET A 47 2.78 1.45 -1.44
C MET A 47 3.34 0.03 -1.53
N GLY A 48 3.62 -0.45 -2.75
CA GLY A 48 4.31 -1.73 -2.95
C GLY A 48 5.69 -1.75 -2.30
N ILE A 49 6.50 -0.71 -2.52
CA ILE A 49 7.82 -0.57 -1.87
C ILE A 49 7.69 -0.56 -0.34
N LEU A 50 6.70 0.15 0.21
CA LEU A 50 6.48 0.21 1.65
C LEU A 50 6.14 -1.18 2.23
N ILE A 51 5.31 -1.95 1.53
CA ILE A 51 4.96 -3.32 1.93
C ILE A 51 6.19 -4.23 1.85
N ASP A 52 6.97 -4.16 0.78
CA ASP A 52 8.19 -4.96 0.60
C ASP A 52 9.21 -4.68 1.70
N GLU A 53 9.42 -3.42 2.07
CA GLU A 53 10.32 -3.04 3.15
C GLU A 53 9.84 -3.55 4.52
N LEU A 54 8.53 -3.50 4.78
CA LEU A 54 7.93 -4.04 6.01
C LEU A 54 8.00 -5.58 6.08
N ALA A 55 7.94 -6.25 4.93
CA ALA A 55 8.07 -7.69 4.80
C ALA A 55 9.53 -8.17 4.73
N SER A 56 10.49 -7.25 4.58
CA SER A 56 11.91 -7.58 4.43
C SER A 56 12.47 -8.28 5.68
N PRO A 57 13.37 -9.27 5.55
CA PRO A 57 13.92 -10.02 6.69
C PRO A 57 14.41 -9.20 7.89
N PRO A 58 15.07 -8.03 7.74
CA PRO A 58 15.52 -7.24 8.90
C PRO A 58 14.37 -6.53 9.67
N VAL A 59 13.22 -6.37 9.03
CA VAL A 59 12.04 -5.67 9.57
C VAL A 59 10.91 -6.65 9.91
N GLN A 60 10.87 -7.79 9.23
CA GLN A 60 9.86 -8.83 9.31
C GLN A 60 9.61 -9.23 10.76
N SER A 61 8.39 -8.97 11.20
CA SER A 61 7.93 -9.22 12.55
C SER A 61 6.41 -9.25 12.56
N THR A 62 5.80 -9.77 13.63
CA THR A 62 4.36 -9.68 13.82
C THR A 62 3.86 -8.23 13.71
N GLN A 63 4.62 -7.29 14.26
CA GLN A 63 4.32 -5.87 14.19
C GLN A 63 4.36 -5.33 12.75
N SER A 64 5.35 -5.71 11.94
CA SER A 64 5.42 -5.25 10.55
C SER A 64 4.26 -5.80 9.71
N TYR A 65 3.83 -7.04 9.95
CA TYR A 65 2.63 -7.59 9.30
C TYR A 65 1.33 -6.91 9.73
N LEU A 66 1.20 -6.52 11.00
CA LEU A 66 0.06 -5.70 11.44
C LEU A 66 0.04 -4.35 10.73
N LEU A 67 1.20 -3.71 10.54
CA LEU A 67 1.32 -2.48 9.78
C LEU A 67 0.94 -2.66 8.31
N ILE A 68 1.41 -3.74 7.66
CA ILE A 68 1.00 -4.10 6.29
C ILE A 68 -0.52 -4.24 6.20
N LYS A 69 -1.14 -4.97 7.13
CA LYS A 69 -2.60 -5.12 7.18
C LYS A 69 -3.33 -3.78 7.32
N MET A 70 -2.83 -2.89 8.18
CA MET A 70 -3.39 -1.54 8.34
C MET A 70 -3.28 -0.72 7.05
N LEU A 71 -2.15 -0.81 6.34
CA LEU A 71 -1.95 -0.14 5.05
C LEU A 71 -2.94 -0.63 4.00
N LEU A 72 -3.07 -1.96 3.86
CA LEU A 72 -3.99 -2.58 2.91
C LEU A 72 -5.43 -2.16 3.19
N ASN A 73 -5.88 -2.23 4.44
CA ASN A 73 -7.24 -1.84 4.80
C ASN A 73 -7.53 -0.35 4.52
N LYS A 74 -6.52 0.53 4.70
CA LYS A 74 -6.69 1.96 4.48
C LYS A 74 -6.74 2.34 3.01
N TYR A 75 -5.86 1.77 2.19
CA TYR A 75 -5.65 2.21 0.80
C TYR A 75 -6.26 1.28 -0.24
N TYR A 76 -6.50 0.03 0.10
CA TYR A 76 -7.15 -0.98 -0.72
C TYR A 76 -8.26 -1.66 0.09
N PRO A 77 -9.26 -0.90 0.58
CA PRO A 77 -10.37 -1.50 1.29
C PRO A 77 -11.04 -2.52 0.37
N ALA A 78 -11.33 -3.71 0.90
CA ALA A 78 -12.05 -4.72 0.15
C ALA A 78 -13.35 -4.10 -0.38
N LYS A 79 -13.49 -4.04 -1.72
CA LYS A 79 -14.80 -3.87 -2.33
C LYS A 79 -15.58 -5.15 -2.04
N SER A 80 -16.90 -5.02 -1.84
CA SER A 80 -17.83 -6.06 -1.38
C SER A 80 -17.39 -7.48 -1.72
N GLU A 81 -17.56 -8.43 -0.80
CA GLU A 81 -17.15 -9.85 -0.87
C GLU A 81 -17.45 -10.59 -2.19
N LEU A 82 -18.24 -10.01 -3.09
CA LEU A 82 -18.52 -10.48 -4.44
C LEU A 82 -17.41 -10.23 -5.48
N ASP A 83 -16.46 -9.32 -5.22
CA ASP A 83 -15.39 -8.93 -6.19
C ASP A 83 -14.02 -9.56 -5.91
N TYR A 84 -13.87 -10.32 -4.82
CA TYR A 84 -12.62 -10.99 -4.49
C TYR A 84 -12.87 -12.45 -4.15
N ILE A 85 -12.13 -13.32 -4.87
CA ILE A 85 -11.98 -14.78 -4.72
C ILE A 85 -12.92 -15.59 -5.64
N VAL A 86 -12.39 -15.97 -6.80
CA VAL A 86 -12.76 -17.27 -7.38
C VAL A 86 -12.11 -18.31 -6.46
N ASP A 87 -12.89 -19.29 -5.97
CA ASP A 87 -12.55 -20.35 -4.97
C ASP A 87 -11.18 -21.07 -5.13
N SER A 88 -10.46 -20.85 -6.23
CA SER A 88 -9.16 -21.43 -6.57
C SER A 88 -8.00 -21.03 -5.63
N ASP A 89 -8.05 -19.84 -5.01
CA ASP A 89 -6.82 -19.20 -4.51
C ASP A 89 -6.57 -19.43 -3.01
N ILE A 90 -7.63 -19.65 -2.22
CA ILE A 90 -7.53 -19.91 -0.77
C ILE A 90 -7.21 -21.39 -0.48
N SER A 91 -7.70 -22.34 -1.28
CA SER A 91 -7.36 -23.76 -1.09
C SER A 91 -5.88 -24.07 -1.36
N LYS A 92 -5.22 -23.29 -2.23
CA LYS A 92 -3.77 -23.39 -2.50
C LYS A 92 -2.92 -22.85 -1.35
N LEU A 93 -3.40 -21.83 -0.65
CA LEU A 93 -2.73 -21.26 0.53
C LEU A 93 -2.83 -22.20 1.74
N ALA A 94 -3.94 -22.92 1.92
CA ALA A 94 -4.14 -23.88 3.01
C ALA A 94 -3.36 -25.21 2.86
N ALA A 95 -2.98 -25.59 1.64
CA ALA A 95 -2.15 -26.79 1.40
C ALA A 95 -0.64 -26.54 1.60
N ALA A 96 -0.22 -25.27 1.70
CA ALA A 96 1.18 -24.85 1.71
C ALA A 96 1.71 -24.49 3.11
N ILE A 97 0.87 -24.59 4.16
CA ILE A 97 1.25 -24.41 5.56
C ILE A 97 1.23 -25.77 6.26
#